data_AF-A0A918GWD6-F1
#
_entry.id   AF-A0A918GWD6-F1
#
_cell.length_a   1.000
_cell.length_b   1.000
_cell.length_c   1.000
_cell.angle_alpha   90.00
_cell.angle_beta   90.00
_cell.angle_gamma   90.00
#
_symmetry.space_group_name_H-M   'P 1'
#
loop_
_entity.id
_entity.type
_entity.pdbx_description
1 polymer ?
#
loop_
_entity_poly.entity_id
_entity_poly.type
_entity_poly.pdbx_seq_one_letter_code
_entity_poly.pdbx_strand_id
1 'polypeptide(L)'
;MPLVSSRPATARRARLQDVNAIVRLLSGGRRQFAEEAQPELRLTLAHFGLETGEVWVTESPAGTLEAAAVWLPPGAVIDEGEYRALLRLHEIGPSERTPATHHPVRLQPDDDHWLLAALGTTADGGPEAAGAVLAPVLGLIDEAMEPAYASRPASFQARLLSRWGFVPWSDGRPGLLRREPVVRDAAV
;
A
#
# COMPACT_ATOMS: atom_id res chain seq x y z
N MET A 1 3.03 -35.74 -7.53
CA MET A 1 2.66 -34.32 -7.38
C MET A 1 3.59 -33.50 -8.26
N PRO A 2 3.10 -32.75 -9.26
CA PRO A 2 3.99 -31.91 -10.05
C PRO A 2 4.50 -30.78 -9.15
N LEU A 3 5.83 -30.60 -9.10
CA LEU A 3 6.46 -29.41 -8.57
C LEU A 3 6.13 -28.28 -9.55
N VAL A 4 5.12 -27.48 -9.23
CA VAL A 4 4.88 -26.23 -9.96
C VAL A 4 6.09 -25.36 -9.70
N SER A 5 6.96 -25.26 -10.71
CA SER A 5 8.05 -24.30 -10.71
C SER A 5 7.42 -22.91 -10.71
N SER A 6 7.31 -22.29 -9.53
CA SER A 6 6.74 -20.96 -9.39
C SER A 6 7.77 -19.97 -9.91
N ARG A 7 7.53 -19.47 -11.13
CA ARG A 7 8.24 -18.30 -11.62
C ARG A 7 7.99 -17.17 -10.60
N PRO A 8 9.03 -16.41 -10.18
CA PRO A 8 8.83 -15.35 -9.21
C PRO A 8 7.79 -14.36 -9.75
N ALA A 9 6.80 -14.05 -8.91
CA ALA A 9 5.77 -13.05 -9.24
C ALA A 9 6.49 -11.75 -9.62
N THR A 10 6.23 -11.26 -10.83
CA THR A 10 6.86 -10.02 -11.32
C THR A 10 5.89 -8.87 -11.04
N ALA A 11 6.34 -7.88 -10.27
CA ALA A 11 5.55 -6.69 -10.02
C ALA A 11 5.71 -5.67 -11.15
N ARG A 12 4.64 -4.91 -11.38
CA ARG A 12 4.61 -3.77 -12.32
C ARG A 12 3.89 -2.59 -11.67
N ARG A 13 4.19 -1.38 -12.15
CA ARG A 13 3.36 -0.23 -11.79
C ARG A 13 1.91 -0.45 -12.24
N ALA A 14 0.99 -0.05 -11.38
CA ALA A 14 -0.43 -0.04 -11.67
C ALA A 14 -0.79 1.01 -12.71
N ARG A 15 -1.91 0.78 -13.38
CA ARG A 15 -2.49 1.63 -14.41
C ARG A 15 -3.93 1.93 -14.03
N LEU A 16 -4.54 2.93 -14.69
CA LEU A 16 -5.93 3.29 -14.44
C LEU A 16 -6.91 2.11 -14.58
N GLN A 17 -6.67 1.21 -15.54
CA GLN A 17 -7.47 0.00 -15.75
C GLN A 17 -7.42 -0.99 -14.56
N ASP A 18 -6.39 -0.92 -13.70
CA ASP A 18 -6.20 -1.82 -12.56
C ASP A 18 -7.00 -1.38 -11.32
N VAL A 19 -7.48 -0.13 -11.28
CA VAL A 19 -8.11 0.49 -10.10
C VAL A 19 -9.21 -0.39 -9.50
N ASN A 20 -10.09 -0.94 -10.33
CA ASN A 20 -11.17 -1.80 -9.85
C ASN A 20 -10.68 -3.10 -9.20
N ALA A 21 -9.64 -3.71 -9.76
CA ALA A 21 -9.06 -4.92 -9.22
C ALA A 21 -8.28 -4.64 -7.92
N ILE A 22 -7.54 -3.53 -7.87
CA ILE A 22 -6.83 -3.08 -6.67
C ILE A 22 -7.81 -2.81 -5.53
N VAL A 23 -8.88 -2.05 -5.78
CA VAL A 23 -9.89 -1.77 -4.75
C VAL A 23 -10.52 -3.05 -4.20
N ARG A 24 -10.75 -4.07 -5.04
CA ARG A 24 -11.22 -5.39 -4.58
C ARG A 24 -10.21 -6.10 -3.67
N LEU A 25 -8.92 -6.06 -4.02
CA LEU A 25 -7.83 -6.61 -3.21
C LEU A 25 -7.73 -5.90 -1.85
N LEU A 26 -7.73 -4.57 -1.84
CA LEU A 26 -7.61 -3.77 -0.63
C LEU A 26 -8.84 -3.92 0.28
N SER A 27 -10.02 -4.16 -0.29
CA SER A 27 -11.24 -4.46 0.46
C SER A 27 -11.27 -5.90 1.04
N GLY A 28 -10.25 -6.71 0.77
CA GLY A 28 -10.17 -8.12 1.19
C GLY A 28 -11.32 -8.98 0.66
N GLY A 29 -11.90 -8.63 -0.50
CA GLY A 29 -13.05 -9.32 -1.07
C GLY A 29 -14.34 -9.27 -0.23
N ARG A 30 -14.39 -8.50 0.87
CA ARG A 30 -15.56 -8.43 1.75
C ARG A 30 -16.65 -7.57 1.10
N ARG A 31 -17.74 -8.21 0.70
CA ARG A 31 -18.86 -7.60 -0.03
C ARG A 31 -19.49 -6.38 0.67
N GLN A 32 -19.54 -6.37 2.00
CA GLN A 32 -20.04 -5.22 2.76
C GLN A 32 -19.08 -4.02 2.79
N PHE A 33 -17.76 -4.24 2.78
CA PHE A 33 -16.78 -3.14 2.61
C PHE A 33 -16.75 -2.65 1.16
N ALA A 34 -17.13 -3.52 0.22
CA ALA A 34 -17.14 -3.26 -1.20
C ALA A 34 -18.26 -2.31 -1.66
N GLU A 35 -19.36 -2.12 -0.94
CA GLU A 35 -20.46 -1.30 -1.47
C GLU A 35 -20.37 0.17 -1.04
N GLU A 36 -19.93 0.45 0.19
CA GLU A 36 -19.90 1.81 0.74
C GLU A 36 -18.57 2.55 0.52
N ALA A 37 -17.43 1.87 0.68
CA ALA A 37 -16.11 2.50 0.59
C ALA A 37 -15.48 2.45 -0.80
N GLN A 38 -16.06 1.70 -1.76
CA GLN A 38 -15.47 1.56 -3.09
C GLN A 38 -15.47 2.83 -3.93
N PRO A 39 -16.55 3.63 -3.98
CA PRO A 39 -16.54 4.86 -4.78
C PRO A 39 -15.42 5.80 -4.32
N GLU A 40 -15.30 5.98 -3.00
CA GLU A 40 -14.25 6.78 -2.38
C GLU A 40 -12.86 6.19 -2.66
N LEU A 41 -12.62 4.90 -2.36
CA LEU A 41 -11.32 4.26 -2.61
C LEU A 41 -10.91 4.30 -4.09
N ARG A 42 -11.84 4.13 -5.02
CA ARG A 42 -11.57 4.24 -6.47
C ARG A 42 -11.13 5.64 -6.81
N LEU A 43 -11.85 6.65 -6.32
CA LEU A 43 -11.54 8.05 -6.58
C LEU A 43 -10.18 8.42 -5.99
N THR A 44 -9.93 8.05 -4.72
CA THR A 44 -8.65 8.30 -4.04
C THR A 44 -7.49 7.61 -4.75
N LEU A 45 -7.66 6.36 -5.16
CA LEU A 45 -6.61 5.62 -5.87
C LEU A 45 -6.36 6.22 -7.26
N ALA A 46 -7.42 6.61 -7.98
CA ALA A 46 -7.28 7.16 -9.32
C ALA A 46 -6.62 8.55 -9.33
N HIS A 47 -7.00 9.42 -8.40
CA HIS A 47 -6.49 10.80 -8.34
C HIS A 47 -5.19 10.91 -7.54
N PHE A 48 -5.12 10.35 -6.33
CA PHE A 48 -3.94 10.53 -5.50
C PHE A 48 -2.97 9.36 -5.65
N GLY A 49 -3.48 8.13 -5.59
CA GLY A 49 -2.65 6.93 -5.63
C GLY A 49 -1.83 6.81 -6.92
N LEU A 50 -2.48 6.91 -8.09
CA LEU A 50 -1.82 6.72 -9.38
C LEU A 50 -1.06 7.94 -9.88
N GLU A 51 -1.43 9.16 -9.49
CA GLU A 51 -0.74 10.38 -9.95
C GLU A 51 0.47 10.73 -9.08
N THR A 52 0.33 10.62 -7.76
CA THR A 52 1.37 11.06 -6.79
C THR A 52 2.01 9.90 -6.02
N GLY A 53 1.39 8.73 -6.03
CA GLY A 53 1.85 7.56 -5.28
C GLY A 53 2.63 6.55 -6.11
N GLU A 54 3.17 5.58 -5.40
CA GLU A 54 3.85 4.41 -5.95
C GLU A 54 2.93 3.19 -5.78
N VAL A 55 2.12 2.92 -6.80
CA VAL A 55 1.18 1.80 -6.80
C VAL A 55 1.73 0.63 -7.62
N TRP A 56 1.91 -0.51 -6.96
CA TRP A 56 2.52 -1.70 -7.53
C TRP A 56 1.57 -2.88 -7.45
N VAL A 57 1.52 -3.69 -8.50
CA VAL A 57 0.67 -4.88 -8.60
C VAL A 57 1.45 -6.08 -9.11
N THR A 58 1.02 -7.29 -8.75
CA THR A 58 1.44 -8.54 -9.41
C THR A 58 0.25 -9.21 -10.07
N GLU A 59 0.53 -9.99 -11.10
CA GLU A 59 -0.45 -10.78 -11.83
C GLU A 59 -0.07 -12.26 -11.80
N SER A 60 -1.09 -13.10 -11.70
CA SER A 60 -0.97 -14.53 -11.96
C SER A 60 -0.65 -14.78 -13.44
N PRO A 61 -0.19 -15.99 -13.82
CA PRO A 61 -0.05 -16.37 -15.23
C PRO A 61 -1.36 -16.27 -16.04
N ALA A 62 -2.52 -16.26 -15.38
CA ALA A 62 -3.83 -16.08 -16.01
C ALA A 62 -4.22 -14.61 -16.19
N GLY A 63 -3.37 -13.65 -15.78
CA GLY A 63 -3.62 -12.22 -15.88
C GLY A 63 -4.52 -11.65 -14.77
N THR A 64 -4.71 -12.39 -13.68
CA THR A 64 -5.49 -11.91 -12.52
C THR A 64 -4.57 -11.24 -11.52
N LEU A 65 -4.91 -10.03 -11.03
CA LEU A 65 -4.11 -9.40 -9.98
C LEU A 65 -4.10 -10.25 -8.70
N GLU A 66 -2.92 -10.51 -8.16
CA GLU A 66 -2.73 -11.33 -6.94
C GLU A 66 -2.36 -10.50 -5.72
N ALA A 67 -1.65 -9.39 -5.92
CA ALA A 67 -1.34 -8.45 -4.86
C ALA A 67 -1.28 -7.01 -5.38
N ALA A 68 -1.49 -6.06 -4.47
CA ALA A 68 -1.35 -4.64 -4.70
C ALA A 68 -0.78 -3.94 -3.46
N ALA A 69 0.16 -3.02 -3.66
CA ALA A 69 0.65 -2.12 -2.63
C ALA A 69 0.50 -0.67 -3.09
N VAL A 70 0.08 0.21 -2.18
CA VAL A 70 -0.02 1.65 -2.39
C VAL A 70 0.94 2.33 -1.43
N TRP A 71 1.93 3.00 -1.99
CA TRP A 71 2.93 3.77 -1.26
C TRP A 71 2.76 5.26 -1.55
N LEU A 72 3.03 6.09 -0.55
CA LEU A 72 3.19 7.53 -0.70
C LEU A 72 4.67 7.88 -0.48
N PRO A 73 5.30 8.63 -1.41
CA PRO A 73 6.67 9.07 -1.25
C PRO A 73 6.80 10.17 -0.18
N PRO A 74 8.03 10.46 0.28
CA PRO A 74 8.30 11.62 1.13
C PRO A 74 7.73 12.91 0.52
N GLY A 75 7.16 13.76 1.38
CA GLY A 75 6.54 15.02 0.96
C GLY A 75 5.21 14.89 0.21
N ALA A 76 4.71 13.67 -0.04
CA ALA A 76 3.37 13.50 -0.60
C ALA A 76 2.31 13.98 0.39
N VAL A 77 1.60 15.03 0.03
CA VAL A 77 0.48 15.58 0.81
C VAL A 77 -0.78 15.44 -0.02
N ILE A 78 -1.78 14.76 0.55
CA ILE A 78 -3.15 14.82 0.05
C ILE A 78 -3.78 16.04 0.73
N ASP A 79 -4.04 17.10 -0.03
CA ASP A 79 -4.73 18.27 0.51
C ASP A 79 -6.16 17.87 0.91
N GLU A 80 -6.50 18.07 2.19
CA GLU A 80 -7.79 17.67 2.72
C GLU A 80 -8.94 18.47 2.10
N GLY A 81 -8.69 19.73 1.73
CA GLY A 81 -9.66 20.59 1.06
C GLY A 81 -9.99 20.10 -0.34
N GLU A 82 -8.97 19.79 -1.13
CA GLU A 82 -9.05 19.16 -2.45
C GLU A 82 -9.75 17.81 -2.37
N TYR A 83 -9.32 16.94 -1.44
CA TYR A 83 -9.95 15.64 -1.20
C TYR A 83 -11.45 15.77 -0.95
N ARG A 84 -11.85 16.63 -0.01
CA ARG A 84 -13.26 16.88 0.33
C ARG A 84 -14.02 17.51 -0.84
N ALA A 85 -13.39 18.38 -1.63
CA ALA A 85 -14.01 18.95 -2.82
C ALA A 85 -14.27 17.89 -3.89
N LEU A 86 -13.31 16.99 -4.10
CA LEU A 86 -13.42 15.88 -5.04
C LEU A 86 -14.55 14.92 -4.65
N LEU A 87 -14.65 14.55 -3.36
CA LEU A 87 -15.76 13.72 -2.87
C LEU A 87 -17.13 14.38 -3.11
N ARG A 88 -17.25 15.68 -2.82
CA ARG A 88 -18.49 16.44 -3.06
C ARG A 88 -18.86 16.49 -4.54
N LEU A 89 -17.88 16.71 -5.42
CA LEU A 89 -18.10 16.76 -6.87
C LEU A 89 -18.68 15.46 -7.43
N HIS A 90 -18.29 14.33 -6.85
CA HIS A 90 -18.75 13.00 -7.24
C HIS A 90 -19.93 12.48 -6.41
N GLU A 91 -20.51 13.32 -5.54
CA GLU A 91 -21.61 12.96 -4.63
C GLU A 91 -21.29 11.76 -3.73
N ILE A 92 -20.01 11.59 -3.39
CA ILE A 92 -19.52 10.51 -2.52
C ILE A 92 -19.50 11.03 -1.08
N GLY A 93 -20.25 10.37 -0.20
CA GLY A 93 -20.16 10.62 1.24
C GLY A 93 -18.80 10.15 1.79
N PRO A 94 -18.16 10.91 2.69
CA PRO A 94 -16.91 10.47 3.31
C PRO A 94 -17.17 9.20 4.13
N SER A 95 -16.43 8.14 3.86
CA SER A 95 -16.48 6.93 4.69
C SER A 95 -15.51 7.08 5.86
N GLU A 96 -16.01 6.81 7.07
CA GLU A 96 -15.16 6.61 8.26
C GLU A 96 -14.22 5.39 8.10
N ARG A 97 -14.44 4.56 7.07
CA ARG A 97 -13.69 3.33 6.80
C ARG A 97 -12.62 3.50 5.73
N THR A 98 -12.59 4.62 5.02
CA THR A 98 -11.54 4.89 4.05
C THR A 98 -10.31 5.43 4.79
N PRO A 99 -9.13 4.81 4.67
CA PRO A 99 -7.94 5.24 5.40
C PRO A 99 -7.53 6.70 5.13
N ALA A 100 -7.98 7.29 4.01
CA ALA A 100 -7.76 8.69 3.65
C ALA A 100 -8.40 9.69 4.64
N THR A 101 -9.56 9.39 5.24
CA THR A 101 -10.19 10.28 6.25
C THR A 101 -9.47 10.25 7.59
N HIS A 102 -8.53 9.32 7.76
CA HIS A 102 -7.72 9.18 8.95
C HIS A 102 -6.23 9.30 8.70
N HIS A 103 -5.77 9.65 7.49
CA HIS A 103 -4.40 10.13 7.33
C HIS A 103 -4.35 11.49 8.00
N PRO A 104 -3.84 11.56 9.25
CA PRO A 104 -3.68 12.86 9.82
C PRO A 104 -2.53 13.47 9.01
N VAL A 105 -2.70 14.70 8.56
CA VAL A 105 -2.00 15.92 9.03
C VAL A 105 -0.88 15.76 10.11
N ARG A 106 -0.53 14.56 10.61
CA ARG A 106 0.43 14.27 11.68
C ARG A 106 0.99 12.83 11.67
N LEU A 107 1.16 12.20 10.51
CA LEU A 107 2.38 11.38 10.34
C LEU A 107 3.48 12.37 9.98
N GLN A 108 3.86 13.18 10.95
CA GLN A 108 5.06 14.00 10.90
C GLN A 108 6.02 13.38 11.93
N PRO A 109 6.68 12.24 11.64
CA PRO A 109 8.11 12.24 11.92
C PRO A 109 8.69 13.53 11.33
N ASP A 110 9.58 14.20 12.05
CA ASP A 110 10.27 15.39 11.52
C ASP A 110 11.10 15.06 10.26
N ASP A 111 11.26 13.77 9.96
CA ASP A 111 12.04 13.23 8.85
C ASP A 111 11.17 12.87 7.62
N ASP A 112 11.76 13.09 6.45
CA ASP A 112 11.27 12.58 5.16
C ASP A 112 11.14 11.05 5.21
N HIS A 113 9.98 10.53 4.84
CA HIS A 113 9.68 9.10 4.97
C HIS A 113 8.71 8.58 3.93
N TRP A 114 8.84 7.29 3.65
CA TRP A 114 7.88 6.55 2.84
C TRP A 114 6.73 6.04 3.68
N LEU A 115 5.54 5.97 3.10
CA LEU A 115 4.35 5.47 3.76
C LEU A 115 3.67 4.39 2.94
N LEU A 116 3.64 3.16 3.46
CA LEU A 116 2.78 2.08 2.97
C LEU A 116 1.35 2.34 3.47
N ALA A 117 0.54 2.96 2.60
CA ALA A 117 -0.84 3.32 2.89
C ALA A 117 -1.77 2.11 2.81
N ALA A 118 -1.53 1.18 1.89
CA ALA A 118 -2.34 -0.03 1.77
C ALA A 118 -1.57 -1.21 1.16
N LEU A 119 -1.90 -2.42 1.61
CA LEU A 119 -1.42 -3.69 1.06
C LEU A 119 -2.57 -4.70 1.00
N GLY A 120 -2.83 -5.25 -0.16
CA GLY A 120 -3.84 -6.30 -0.36
C GLY A 120 -3.27 -7.48 -1.14
N THR A 121 -3.68 -8.69 -0.78
CA THR A 121 -3.33 -9.92 -1.50
C THR A 121 -4.59 -10.78 -1.66
N THR A 122 -4.63 -11.61 -2.70
CA THR A 122 -5.56 -12.74 -2.77
C THR A 122 -5.15 -13.81 -1.75
N ALA A 123 -6.04 -14.78 -1.51
CA ALA A 123 -5.71 -15.94 -0.70
C ALA A 123 -4.58 -16.78 -1.33
N ASP A 124 -4.55 -16.83 -2.68
CA ASP A 124 -3.62 -17.66 -3.44
C ASP A 124 -2.26 -16.98 -3.70
N GLY A 125 -2.19 -15.65 -3.67
CA GLY A 125 -0.95 -14.91 -3.97
C GLY A 125 0.14 -15.07 -2.91
N GLY A 126 -0.25 -15.40 -1.67
CA GLY A 126 0.68 -15.69 -0.59
C GLY A 126 1.66 -14.56 -0.24
N PRO A 127 2.68 -14.86 0.59
CA PRO A 127 3.75 -13.91 0.93
C PRO A 127 4.63 -13.49 -0.25
N GLU A 128 4.77 -14.34 -1.26
CA GLU A 128 5.61 -14.09 -2.43
C GLU A 128 5.06 -12.94 -3.28
N ALA A 129 3.74 -12.91 -3.54
CA ALA A 129 3.12 -11.79 -4.26
C ALA A 129 3.19 -10.49 -3.45
N ALA A 130 3.03 -10.56 -2.12
CA ALA A 130 3.24 -9.40 -1.25
C ALA A 130 4.68 -8.87 -1.35
N GLY A 131 5.67 -9.77 -1.28
CA GLY A 131 7.07 -9.40 -1.43
C GLY A 131 7.36 -8.75 -2.77
N ALA A 132 6.79 -9.27 -3.85
CA ALA A 132 6.97 -8.73 -5.18
C ALA A 132 6.45 -7.29 -5.30
N VAL A 133 5.28 -6.94 -4.75
CA VAL A 133 4.78 -5.55 -4.79
C VAL A 133 5.47 -4.59 -3.83
N LEU A 134 6.08 -5.10 -2.75
CA LEU A 134 6.84 -4.28 -1.80
C LEU A 134 8.26 -4.00 -2.31
N ALA A 135 8.90 -4.98 -2.95
CA ALA A 135 10.32 -4.94 -3.29
C ALA A 135 10.79 -3.70 -4.07
N PRO A 136 10.05 -3.18 -5.08
CA PRO A 136 10.49 -2.00 -5.83
C PRO A 136 10.68 -0.78 -4.93
N VAL A 137 9.70 -0.49 -4.07
CA VAL A 137 9.76 0.68 -3.19
C VAL A 137 10.72 0.44 -2.03
N LEU A 138 10.80 -0.78 -1.48
CA LEU A 138 11.81 -1.12 -0.47
C LEU A 138 13.24 -0.93 -1.00
N GLY A 139 13.47 -1.22 -2.28
CA GLY A 139 14.75 -0.95 -2.94
C GLY A 139 15.09 0.55 -2.96
N LEU A 140 14.12 1.41 -3.31
CA LEU A 140 14.29 2.86 -3.29
C LEU A 140 14.53 3.39 -1.88
N ILE A 141 13.79 2.89 -0.90
CA ILE A 141 13.95 3.21 0.53
C ILE A 141 15.37 2.88 1.00
N ASP A 142 15.87 1.68 0.66
CA ASP A 142 17.21 1.23 1.03
C ASP A 142 18.30 2.07 0.32
N GLU A 143 18.08 2.45 -0.94
CA GLU A 143 19.01 3.30 -1.70
C GLU A 143 19.07 4.73 -1.16
N ALA A 144 17.91 5.32 -0.84
CA ALA A 144 17.81 6.67 -0.32
C ALA A 144 18.16 6.78 1.18
N MET A 145 18.31 5.66 1.88
CA MET A 145 18.52 5.60 3.33
C MET A 145 17.40 6.31 4.11
N GLU A 146 16.17 6.19 3.63
CA GLU A 146 14.99 6.81 4.24
C GLU A 146 14.21 5.77 5.08
N PRO A 147 13.52 6.18 6.16
CA PRO A 147 12.63 5.29 6.88
C PRO A 147 11.33 5.05 6.11
N ALA A 148 10.68 3.93 6.43
CA ALA A 148 9.34 3.63 5.92
C ALA A 148 8.37 3.28 7.05
N TYR A 149 7.12 3.70 6.90
CA TYR A 149 6.05 3.45 7.86
C TYR A 149 4.89 2.70 7.20
N ALA A 150 4.24 1.82 7.94
CA ALA A 150 2.99 1.20 7.52
C ALA A 150 1.87 1.64 8.48
N SER A 151 0.81 2.22 7.93
CA SER A 151 -0.28 2.73 8.77
C SER A 151 -1.30 1.65 9.10
N ARG A 152 -1.49 1.38 10.40
CA ARG A 152 -2.58 0.54 10.96
C ARG A 152 -2.79 -0.80 10.23
N PRO A 153 -1.74 -1.59 9.96
CA PRO A 153 -1.96 -2.90 9.37
C PRO A 153 -2.79 -3.78 10.32
N ALA A 154 -3.72 -4.56 9.76
CA ALA A 154 -4.37 -5.62 10.52
C ALA A 154 -3.31 -6.60 11.06
N SER A 155 -3.57 -7.32 12.16
CA SER A 155 -2.56 -8.17 12.82
C SER A 155 -1.93 -9.22 11.89
N PHE A 156 -2.66 -9.69 10.87
CA PHE A 156 -2.11 -10.58 9.85
C PHE A 156 -1.15 -9.87 8.89
N GLN A 157 -1.45 -8.63 8.48
CA GLN A 157 -0.56 -7.78 7.69
C GLN A 157 0.68 -7.40 8.50
N ALA A 158 0.57 -7.15 9.80
CA ALA A 158 1.74 -6.85 10.63
C ALA A 158 2.73 -8.01 10.69
N ARG A 159 2.23 -9.25 10.88
CA ARG A 159 3.05 -10.47 10.83
C ARG A 159 3.64 -10.75 9.44
N LEU A 160 2.91 -10.36 8.39
CA LEU A 160 3.42 -10.44 7.02
C LEU A 160 4.57 -9.44 6.85
N LEU A 161 4.33 -8.17 7.16
CA LEU A 161 5.28 -7.05 7.00
C LEU A 161 6.57 -7.22 7.82
N SER A 162 6.54 -7.90 8.96
CA SER A 162 7.75 -8.17 9.74
C SER A 162 8.81 -8.96 8.98
N ARG A 163 8.43 -9.71 7.94
CA ARG A 163 9.38 -10.39 7.03
C ARG A 163 10.25 -9.42 6.23
N TRP A 164 9.80 -8.17 6.08
CA TRP A 164 10.51 -7.10 5.39
C TRP A 164 11.06 -6.03 6.34
N GLY A 165 11.21 -6.37 7.62
CA GLY A 165 11.85 -5.49 8.61
C GLY A 165 10.93 -4.44 9.24
N PHE A 166 9.62 -4.49 8.98
CA PHE A 166 8.67 -3.64 9.70
C PHE A 166 8.47 -4.16 11.13
N VAL A 167 8.72 -3.29 12.11
CA VAL A 167 8.54 -3.57 13.53
C VAL A 167 7.56 -2.58 14.15
N PRO A 168 6.84 -2.95 15.24
CA PRO A 168 6.03 -1.99 15.98
C PRO A 168 6.86 -0.79 16.41
N TRP A 169 6.37 0.41 16.11
CA TRP A 169 7.06 1.63 16.52
C TRP A 169 6.77 1.91 18.00
N SER A 170 7.76 1.67 18.86
CA SER A 170 7.63 1.79 20.33
C SER A 170 7.51 3.24 20.81
N ASP A 171 8.12 4.18 20.09
CA ASP A 171 8.29 5.57 20.53
C ASP A 171 7.30 6.52 19.83
N GLY A 172 6.33 5.96 19.09
CA GLY A 172 5.38 6.71 18.25
C GLY A 172 3.91 6.39 18.53
N ARG A 173 3.05 6.64 17.53
CA ARG A 173 1.61 6.41 17.66
C ARG A 173 1.29 4.90 17.67
N PRO A 174 0.40 4.43 18.57
CA PRO A 174 -0.05 3.05 18.58
C PRO A 174 -0.57 2.59 17.21
N GLY A 175 -0.16 1.40 16.78
CA GLY A 175 -0.64 0.77 15.54
C GLY A 175 0.14 1.14 14.28
N LEU A 176 1.27 1.84 14.38
CA LEU A 176 2.20 2.03 13.26
C LEU A 176 3.33 1.00 13.31
N LEU A 177 3.75 0.56 12.12
CA LEU A 177 5.01 -0.17 11.97
C LEU A 177 6.04 0.74 11.32
N ARG A 178 7.29 0.64 11.75
CA ARG A 178 8.44 1.33 11.18
C ARG A 178 9.42 0.31 10.64
N ARG A 179 10.04 0.63 9.51
CA ARG A 179 11.16 -0.09 8.91
C ARG A 179 12.31 0.89 8.72
N GLU A 180 13.49 0.51 9.19
CA GLU A 180 14.74 1.21 8.86
C GLU A 180 15.27 0.73 7.51
N PRO A 181 15.96 1.59 6.74
CA PRO A 181 16.66 1.18 5.53
C PRO A 181 17.76 0.16 5.86
N VAL A 182 17.94 -0.83 4.99
CA VAL A 182 18.99 -1.83 5.16
C VAL A 182 20.28 -1.32 4.54
N VAL A 183 21.30 -1.08 5.37
CA VAL A 183 22.66 -0.80 4.89
C VAL A 183 23.18 -2.06 4.21
N ARG A 184 23.30 -2.02 2.88
CA ARG A 184 24.04 -3.05 2.16
C ARG A 184 25.52 -2.77 2.36
N ASP A 185 26.21 -3.64 3.08
CA ASP A 185 27.67 -3.63 3.09
C ASP A 185 28.12 -3.65 1.63
N ALA A 186 28.78 -2.56 1.20
CA ALA A 186 29.35 -2.51 -0.13
C ALA A 186 30.35 -3.66 -0.22
N ALA A 187 30.04 -4.66 -1.05
CA ALA A 187 30.95 -5.75 -1.30
C ALA A 187 32.25 -5.15 -1.84
N VAL A 188 33.30 -5.17 -1.00
CA VAL A 188 34.68 -4.77 -1.32
C VAL A 188 35.29 -5.79 -2.26
#